data_AF-A0A2I0R684-F1
#
_entry.id   AF-A0A2I0R684-F1
#
_cell.length_a   1.000
_cell.length_b   1.000
_cell.length_c   1.000
_cell.angle_alpha   90.00
_cell.angle_beta   90.00
_cell.angle_gamma   90.00
#
_symmetry.space_group_name_H-M   'P 1'
#
loop_
_entity.id
_entity.type
_entity.pdbx_description
1 polymer ?
#
loop_
_entity_poly.entity_id
_entity_poly.type
_entity_poly.pdbx_seq_one_letter_code
_entity_poly.pdbx_strand_id
1 'polypeptide(L)'
;MKKSKRINSLRTTIFYTMIIFLVACSAKPKADFSWTPLEPKAGEEVSFNNLSIDAKKYSWNLGNMSISDDDNPVHVYESAGEHIIDLTASKGLRSDTKTKTIIITE
;
A
#
# COMPACT_ATOMS: atom_id res chain seq x y z
N MET A 1 42.68 30.70 -29.40
CA MET A 1 41.46 30.90 -28.60
C MET A 1 40.69 29.57 -28.48
N LYS A 2 41.02 28.70 -27.51
CA LYS A 2 40.30 27.42 -27.25
C LYS A 2 40.50 27.00 -25.78
N LYS A 3 39.89 27.73 -24.85
CA LYS A 3 39.78 27.32 -23.44
C LYS A 3 38.41 27.72 -22.89
N SER A 4 37.34 27.10 -23.41
CA SER A 4 36.03 27.11 -22.74
C SER A 4 35.13 26.02 -23.30
N LYS A 5 35.48 24.75 -23.06
CA LYS A 5 34.56 23.62 -23.25
C LYS A 5 34.50 22.67 -22.05
N ARG A 6 35.30 22.89 -21.01
CA ARG A 6 35.37 22.00 -19.82
C ARG A 6 34.52 22.46 -18.62
N ILE A 7 33.84 23.60 -18.71
CA ILE A 7 33.07 24.18 -17.58
C ILE A 7 31.57 23.84 -17.65
N ASN A 8 31.03 23.54 -18.84
CA ASN A 8 29.60 23.24 -19.04
C ASN A 8 29.25 21.75 -18.84
N SER A 9 30.24 20.86 -18.82
CA SER A 9 30.02 19.42 -18.62
C SER A 9 29.87 19.04 -17.15
N LEU A 10 30.47 19.81 -16.22
CA LEU A 10 30.44 19.49 -14.79
C LEU A 10 29.16 19.98 -14.12
N ARG A 11 28.58 21.10 -14.58
CA ARG A 11 27.33 21.66 -14.05
C ARG A 11 26.12 20.75 -14.33
N THR A 12 26.07 20.14 -15.50
CA THR A 12 25.00 19.19 -15.86
C THR A 12 25.16 17.88 -15.12
N THR A 13 26.38 17.34 -15.00
CA THR A 13 26.63 16.12 -14.21
C THR A 13 26.37 16.34 -12.72
N ILE A 14 26.76 17.48 -12.14
CA ILE A 14 26.48 17.80 -10.72
C ILE A 14 24.96 17.91 -10.46
N PHE A 15 24.19 18.50 -11.37
CA PHE A 15 22.72 18.52 -11.26
C PHE A 15 22.13 17.12 -11.42
N TYR A 16 22.61 16.32 -12.38
CA TYR A 16 22.16 14.95 -12.57
C TYR A 16 22.54 14.03 -11.40
N THR A 17 23.75 14.12 -10.85
CA THR A 17 24.16 13.34 -9.68
C THR A 17 23.49 13.83 -8.42
N MET A 18 23.25 15.13 -8.24
CA MET A 18 22.47 15.67 -7.12
C MET A 18 20.98 15.28 -7.22
N ILE A 19 20.39 15.22 -8.42
CA ILE A 19 19.05 14.69 -8.68
C ILE A 19 18.99 13.17 -8.42
N ILE A 20 20.02 12.41 -8.82
CA ILE A 20 20.11 10.96 -8.60
C ILE A 20 20.39 10.63 -7.11
N PHE A 21 21.07 11.51 -6.38
CA PHE A 21 21.34 11.38 -4.94
C PHE A 21 20.18 11.88 -4.06
N LEU A 22 19.25 12.68 -4.62
CA LEU A 22 18.02 13.10 -3.92
C LEU A 22 16.96 12.00 -3.84
N VAL A 23 17.22 10.83 -4.43
CA VAL A 23 16.44 9.62 -4.14
C VAL A 23 16.93 9.09 -2.79
N ALA A 24 16.54 9.79 -1.73
CA ALA A 24 16.65 9.27 -0.38
C ALA A 24 16.07 7.85 -0.36
N CYS A 25 16.81 6.93 0.24
CA CYS A 25 16.39 5.57 0.54
C CYS A 25 15.21 5.62 1.53
N SER A 26 14.03 6.09 1.09
CA SER A 26 12.81 5.90 1.84
C SER A 26 12.45 4.43 1.70
N ALA A 27 12.38 3.74 2.84
CA ALA A 27 11.86 2.39 2.89
C ALA A 27 10.51 2.32 2.16
N LYS A 28 10.25 1.20 1.48
CA LYS A 28 8.92 0.93 0.94
C LYS A 28 7.97 0.65 2.12
N PRO A 29 6.68 1.02 2.03
CA PRO A 29 5.69 0.56 2.99
C PRO A 29 5.69 -0.97 3.02
N LYS A 30 5.26 -1.54 4.15
CA LYS A 30 4.98 -2.96 4.30
C LYS A 30 3.51 -3.12 4.63
N ALA A 31 2.74 -3.72 3.73
CA ALA A 31 1.32 -3.97 3.96
C ALA A 31 1.14 -5.19 4.86
N ASP A 32 0.28 -5.06 5.87
CA ASP A 32 -0.23 -6.18 6.66
C ASP A 32 -1.54 -5.79 7.33
N PHE A 33 -2.35 -6.78 7.69
CA PHE A 33 -3.63 -6.55 8.34
C PHE A 33 -4.14 -7.78 9.08
N SER A 34 -5.13 -7.58 9.94
CA SER A 34 -5.92 -8.64 10.58
C SER A 34 -7.40 -8.30 10.48
N TRP A 35 -8.26 -9.21 10.93
CA TRP A 35 -9.69 -8.97 11.05
C TRP A 35 -10.23 -9.56 12.35
N THR A 36 -11.44 -9.16 12.73
CA THR A 36 -12.18 -9.70 13.88
C THR A 36 -13.67 -9.73 13.53
N PRO A 37 -14.40 -10.81 13.86
CA PRO A 37 -13.95 -12.03 14.57
C PRO A 37 -13.05 -12.94 13.71
N LEU A 38 -12.34 -13.90 14.33
CA LEU A 38 -11.44 -14.82 13.61
C LEU A 38 -12.20 -15.77 12.69
N GLU A 39 -13.41 -16.17 13.10
CA GLU A 39 -14.32 -17.06 12.38
C GLU A 39 -15.68 -16.35 12.21
N PRO A 40 -15.77 -15.39 11.28
CA PRO A 40 -17.00 -14.63 11.04
C PRO A 40 -18.07 -15.45 10.34
N LYS A 41 -19.33 -15.10 10.63
CA LYS A 41 -20.51 -15.69 10.00
C LYS A 41 -21.15 -14.76 8.97
N ALA A 42 -21.94 -15.33 8.08
CA ALA A 42 -22.75 -14.57 7.14
C ALA A 42 -23.69 -13.62 7.91
N GLY A 43 -23.75 -12.37 7.49
CA GLY A 43 -24.50 -11.30 8.16
C GLY A 43 -23.82 -10.72 9.41
N GLU A 44 -22.64 -11.21 9.78
CA GLU A 44 -21.85 -10.63 10.88
C GLU A 44 -20.96 -9.50 10.37
N GLU A 45 -20.73 -8.53 11.25
CA GLU A 45 -19.82 -7.42 11.01
C GLU A 45 -18.36 -7.87 11.18
N VAL A 46 -17.56 -7.70 10.13
CA VAL A 46 -16.12 -7.96 10.12
C VAL A 46 -15.37 -6.63 10.18
N SER A 47 -14.61 -6.43 11.26
CA SER A 47 -13.72 -5.28 11.43
C SER A 47 -12.32 -5.62 10.94
N PHE A 48 -11.81 -4.86 9.99
CA PHE A 48 -10.43 -4.99 9.50
C PHE A 48 -9.51 -4.02 10.24
N ASN A 49 -8.37 -4.54 10.70
CA ASN A 49 -7.35 -3.76 11.41
C ASN A 49 -6.06 -3.72 10.60
N ASN A 50 -5.63 -2.52 10.27
CA ASN A 50 -4.43 -2.25 9.49
C ASN A 50 -3.17 -2.32 10.34
N LEU A 51 -2.24 -3.17 9.94
CA LEU A 51 -0.96 -3.40 10.59
C LEU A 51 0.21 -2.94 9.70
N SER A 52 -0.08 -2.13 8.69
CA SER A 52 0.91 -1.69 7.72
C SER A 52 1.92 -0.73 8.34
N ILE A 53 3.18 -0.87 7.94
CA ILE A 53 4.29 -0.08 8.44
C ILE A 53 4.77 0.86 7.33
N ASP A 54 5.09 2.10 7.71
CA ASP A 54 5.62 3.15 6.83
C ASP A 54 4.72 3.53 5.64
N ALA A 55 3.40 3.54 5.85
CA ALA A 55 2.40 3.97 4.88
C ALA A 55 1.68 5.27 5.31
N LYS A 56 1.03 5.93 4.35
CA LYS A 56 0.24 7.16 4.55
C LYS A 56 -1.14 7.13 3.90
N LYS A 57 -1.39 6.16 3.03
CA LYS A 57 -2.66 5.94 2.34
C LYS A 57 -2.90 4.45 2.23
N TYR A 58 -4.17 4.08 2.27
CA TYR A 58 -4.64 2.70 2.24
C TYR A 58 -5.75 2.58 1.21
N SER A 59 -5.80 1.45 0.54
CA SER A 59 -6.91 1.09 -0.32
C SER A 59 -7.15 -0.39 -0.17
N TRP A 60 -8.39 -0.73 0.11
CA TRP A 60 -8.86 -2.06 0.39
C TRP A 60 -9.71 -2.55 -0.77
N ASN A 61 -9.48 -3.79 -1.18
CA ASN A 61 -10.46 -4.59 -1.90
C ASN A 61 -10.96 -5.64 -0.91
N LEU A 62 -12.22 -5.52 -0.51
CA LEU A 62 -12.85 -6.38 0.50
C LEU A 62 -13.54 -7.60 -0.13
N GLY A 63 -13.28 -7.86 -1.42
CA GLY A 63 -13.98 -8.87 -2.20
C GLY A 63 -15.35 -8.38 -2.68
N ASN A 64 -15.99 -9.13 -3.58
CA ASN A 64 -17.34 -8.84 -4.10
C ASN A 64 -17.54 -7.40 -4.60
N MET A 65 -16.53 -6.84 -5.28
CA MET A 65 -16.54 -5.46 -5.78
C MET A 65 -16.64 -4.36 -4.70
N SER A 66 -16.43 -4.72 -3.43
CA SER A 66 -16.40 -3.76 -2.32
C SER A 66 -15.00 -3.21 -2.12
N ILE A 67 -14.88 -1.89 -2.05
CA ILE A 67 -13.62 -1.18 -1.80
C ILE A 67 -13.75 -0.20 -0.64
N SER A 68 -12.64 0.12 0.02
CA SER A 68 -12.58 1.17 1.03
C SER A 68 -11.22 1.87 1.02
N ASP A 69 -11.19 3.15 1.34
CA ASP A 69 -9.96 3.92 1.55
C ASP A 69 -9.74 4.26 3.04
N ASP A 70 -10.56 3.70 3.93
CA ASP A 70 -10.43 3.89 5.37
C ASP A 70 -9.18 3.19 5.90
N ASP A 71 -8.60 3.74 6.98
CA ASP A 71 -7.48 3.13 7.66
C ASP A 71 -7.86 1.73 8.20
N ASN A 72 -9.06 1.58 8.76
CA ASN A 72 -9.58 0.35 9.37
C ASN A 72 -11.08 0.18 9.01
N PRO A 73 -11.41 -0.43 7.85
CA PRO A 73 -12.79 -0.54 7.40
C PRO A 73 -13.56 -1.62 8.15
N VAL A 74 -14.87 -1.51 8.06
CA VAL A 74 -15.84 -2.48 8.57
C VAL A 74 -16.70 -2.95 7.40
N HIS A 75 -17.00 -4.26 7.34
CA HIS A 75 -17.78 -4.85 6.26
C HIS A 75 -18.65 -6.01 6.72
N VAL A 76 -19.81 -6.19 6.10
CA VAL A 76 -20.72 -7.31 6.36
C VAL A 76 -20.78 -8.19 5.11
N TYR A 77 -20.50 -9.48 5.27
CA TYR A 77 -20.60 -10.46 4.19
C TYR A 77 -21.93 -11.20 4.29
N GLU A 78 -22.85 -10.97 3.34
CA GLU A 78 -24.19 -11.57 3.35
C GLU A 78 -24.21 -13.08 3.05
N SER A 79 -23.14 -13.59 2.43
CA SER A 79 -23.05 -14.99 2.00
C SER A 79 -21.79 -15.65 2.55
N ALA A 80 -21.95 -16.87 3.04
CA ALA A 80 -20.83 -17.75 3.36
C ALA A 80 -19.95 -18.03 2.13
N GLY A 81 -18.68 -18.35 2.36
CA GLY A 81 -17.71 -18.64 1.33
C GLY A 81 -16.34 -18.01 1.56
N GLU A 82 -15.46 -18.21 0.60
CA GLU A 82 -14.12 -17.61 0.59
C GLU A 82 -14.15 -16.23 -0.06
N HIS A 83 -13.57 -15.23 0.61
CA HIS A 83 -13.41 -13.88 0.08
C HIS A 83 -11.93 -13.51 0.10
N ILE A 84 -11.45 -12.95 -1.01
CA ILE A 84 -10.05 -12.53 -1.16
C ILE A 84 -9.96 -11.04 -0.83
N ILE A 85 -9.14 -10.71 0.16
CA ILE A 85 -8.96 -9.35 0.65
C ILE A 85 -7.57 -8.86 0.28
N ASP A 86 -7.52 -7.70 -0.39
CA ASP A 86 -6.29 -6.99 -0.69
C ASP A 86 -6.22 -5.68 0.07
N LEU A 87 -5.11 -5.44 0.77
CA LEU A 87 -4.73 -4.14 1.31
C LEU A 87 -3.53 -3.60 0.54
N THR A 88 -3.70 -2.49 -0.15
CA THR A 88 -2.60 -1.71 -0.72
C THR A 88 -2.26 -0.55 0.21
N ALA A 89 -1.05 -0.58 0.77
CA ALA A 89 -0.51 0.49 1.60
C ALA A 89 0.52 1.31 0.79
N SER A 90 0.38 2.63 0.77
CA SER A 90 1.22 3.51 -0.05
C SER A 90 1.78 4.72 0.68
N LYS A 91 2.97 5.16 0.26
CA LYS A 91 3.68 6.36 0.74
C LYS A 91 4.43 7.00 -0.43
N GLY A 92 3.90 8.14 -0.91
CA GLY A 92 4.41 8.80 -2.12
C GLY A 92 4.21 7.90 -3.35
N LEU A 93 5.29 7.65 -4.10
CA LEU A 93 5.28 6.79 -5.29
C LEU A 93 5.53 5.30 -4.97
N ARG A 94 5.66 4.94 -3.69
CA ARG A 94 5.92 3.56 -3.27
C ARG A 94 4.65 2.94 -2.69
N SER A 95 4.45 1.66 -2.97
CA SER A 95 3.36 0.87 -2.42
C SER A 95 3.81 -0.57 -2.15
N ASP A 96 3.03 -1.26 -1.33
CA ASP A 96 3.11 -2.68 -1.06
C ASP A 96 1.68 -3.20 -0.89
N THR A 97 1.42 -4.43 -1.32
CA THR A 97 0.09 -5.03 -1.24
C THR A 97 0.16 -6.34 -0.47
N LYS A 98 -0.79 -6.52 0.44
CA LYS A 98 -1.00 -7.77 1.16
C LYS A 98 -2.33 -8.38 0.75
N THR A 99 -2.32 -9.67 0.45
CA THR A 99 -3.51 -10.45 0.15
C THR A 99 -3.73 -11.50 1.24
N LYS A 100 -4.95 -11.65 1.74
CA LYS A 100 -5.37 -12.75 2.63
C LYS A 100 -6.76 -13.23 2.24
N THR A 101 -7.00 -14.53 2.39
CA THR A 101 -8.32 -15.12 2.21
C THR A 101 -9.01 -15.21 3.57
N ILE A 102 -10.23 -14.70 3.65
CA ILE A 102 -11.13 -14.87 4.79
C ILE A 102 -12.20 -15.90 4.42
N ILE A 103 -12.54 -16.77 5.36
CA ILE A 103 -13.61 -17.76 5.20
C ILE A 103 -14.78 -17.31 6.06
N ILE A 104 -15.92 -17.05 5.42
CA ILE A 104 -17.18 -16.73 6.09
C ILE A 104 -17.98 -18.02 6.20
N THR A 105 -18.40 -18.38 7.42
CA THR A 105 -19.24 -19.55 7.65
C THR A 105 -20.73 -19.16 7.64
N GLU A 106 -21.61 -20.15 7.63
CA GLU A 106 -23.04 -19.95 7.88
C GLU A 106 -23.34 -19.58 9.34
#